data_AF-L8YDG2-F1
#
_entry.id   AF-L8YDG2-F1
#
_cell.length_a   1.000
_cell.length_b   1.000
_cell.length_c   1.000
_cell.angle_alpha   90.00
_cell.angle_beta   90.00
_cell.angle_gamma   90.00
#
_symmetry.space_group_name_H-M   'P 1'
#
loop_
_entity.id
_entity.type
_entity.pdbx_description
1 polymer ?
#
loop_
_entity_poly.entity_id
_entity_poly.type
_entity_poly.pdbx_seq_one_letter_code
_entity_poly.pdbx_strand_id
1 'polypeptide(L)'
;MLQQVALAVGLIVLGTHVCSSTFVDIDKNMPPFTVCVEFAVFQFNEQQEDEFAYKFLRVRRSQRQVSGRSLCTKAPGPGFIPAF
;
A
#
# COMPACT_ATOMS: atom_id res chain seq x y z
N MET A 1 39.27 9.71 -4.21
CA MET A 1 38.22 10.31 -5.05
C MET A 1 37.03 9.37 -5.29
N LEU A 2 37.22 8.14 -5.79
CA LEU A 2 36.14 7.18 -6.07
C LEU A 2 35.23 6.84 -4.87
N GLN A 3 35.80 6.70 -3.67
CA GLN A 3 35.05 6.35 -2.46
C GLN A 3 34.04 7.45 -2.06
N GLN A 4 34.39 8.72 -2.25
CA GLN A 4 33.47 9.84 -1.96
C GLN A 4 32.33 9.91 -2.98
N VAL A 5 32.62 9.63 -4.26
CA VAL A 5 31.60 9.56 -5.31
C VAL A 5 30.66 8.38 -5.07
N ALA A 6 31.19 7.21 -4.70
CA ALA A 6 30.39 6.04 -4.35
C ALA A 6 29.50 6.29 -3.12
N LEU A 7 30.02 6.99 -2.11
CA LEU A 7 29.25 7.37 -0.93
C LEU A 7 28.14 8.37 -1.26
N ALA A 8 28.43 9.37 -2.10
CA ALA A 8 27.45 10.36 -2.53
C ALA A 8 26.33 9.72 -3.37
N VAL A 9 26.69 8.86 -4.33
CA VAL A 9 25.71 8.10 -5.14
C VAL A 9 24.90 7.15 -4.24
N GLY A 10 25.55 6.48 -3.29
CA GLY A 10 24.88 5.64 -2.30
C GLY A 10 23.86 6.42 -1.48
N LEU A 11 24.21 7.62 -1.00
CA LEU A 11 23.30 8.51 -0.25
C LEU A 11 22.15 9.04 -1.11
N ILE A 12 22.39 9.35 -2.38
CA ILE A 12 21.33 9.79 -3.31
C ILE A 12 20.34 8.64 -3.56
N VAL A 13 20.84 7.42 -3.82
CA VAL A 13 20.01 6.23 -4.02
C VAL A 13 19.24 5.84 -2.75
N LEU A 14 19.86 5.97 -1.57
CA LEU A 14 19.18 5.74 -0.29
C LEU A 14 18.10 6.82 -0.04
N GLY A 15 18.41 8.08 -0.34
CA GLY A 15 17.51 9.22 -0.18
C GLY A 15 16.29 9.17 -1.12
N THR A 16 16.47 8.70 -2.35
CA THR A 16 15.36 8.51 -3.30
C THR A 16 14.47 7.32 -2.94
N HIS A 17 14.98 6.33 -2.18
CA HIS A 17 14.19 5.23 -1.65
C HIS A 17 13.27 5.64 -0.49
N VAL A 18 13.49 6.81 0.13
CA VAL A 18 12.56 7.38 1.13
C VAL A 18 11.42 8.10 0.40
N CYS A 19 10.71 7.36 -0.45
CA CYS A 19 9.43 7.78 -1.01
C CYS A 19 8.44 7.84 0.17
N SER A 20 8.33 9.02 0.80
CA SER A 20 7.40 9.30 1.90
C SER A 20 5.98 9.23 1.35
N SER A 21 5.44 8.02 1.31
CA SER A 21 4.02 7.81 1.07
C SER A 21 3.26 8.37 2.27
N THR A 22 2.45 9.39 2.03
CA THR A 22 1.60 9.96 3.08
C THR A 22 0.25 9.29 3.03
N PHE A 23 -0.18 8.72 4.16
CA PHE A 23 -1.52 8.21 4.32
C PHE A 23 -2.41 9.32 4.84
N VAL A 24 -3.49 9.59 4.11
CA VAL A 24 -4.51 10.57 4.52
C VAL A 24 -5.78 9.81 4.83
N ASP A 25 -6.46 10.22 5.91
CA ASP A 25 -7.76 9.68 6.26
C ASP A 25 -8.76 10.02 5.14
N ILE A 26 -9.60 9.05 4.77
CA ILE A 26 -10.67 9.20 3.78
C ILE A 26 -12.01 8.80 4.39
N ASP A 27 -13.09 9.29 3.81
CA ASP A 27 -14.42 8.85 4.24
C ASP A 27 -14.63 7.37 3.86
N LYS A 28 -14.95 6.55 4.86
CA LYS A 28 -15.25 5.13 4.72
C LYS A 28 -16.54 4.83 3.95
N ASN A 29 -17.37 5.85 3.71
CA ASN A 29 -18.59 5.72 2.91
C ASN A 29 -18.36 6.03 1.43
N MET A 30 -17.13 6.38 1.03
CA MET A 30 -16.80 6.60 -0.37
C MET A 30 -17.00 5.30 -1.16
N PRO A 31 -17.78 5.30 -2.26
CA PRO A 31 -18.04 4.09 -3.04
C PRO A 31 -16.76 3.33 -3.46
N PRO A 32 -15.66 3.99 -3.89
CA PRO A 32 -14.41 3.29 -4.18
C PRO A 32 -13.84 2.53 -2.97
N PHE A 33 -13.93 3.11 -1.77
CA PHE A 33 -13.44 2.46 -0.56
C PHE A 33 -14.31 1.24 -0.21
N THR A 34 -15.63 1.36 -0.34
CA THR A 34 -16.56 0.24 -0.11
C THR A 34 -16.22 -0.96 -1.01
N VAL A 35 -16.01 -0.71 -2.32
CA VAL A 35 -15.63 -1.77 -3.28
C VAL A 35 -14.28 -2.41 -2.90
N CYS A 36 -13.29 -1.63 -2.45
CA CYS A 36 -12.02 -2.17 -1.98
C CYS A 36 -12.17 -3.07 -0.74
N VAL A 37 -13.05 -2.71 0.20
CA VAL A 37 -13.32 -3.53 1.39
C VAL A 37 -14.01 -4.84 1.00
N GLU A 38 -15.02 -4.80 0.13
CA GLU A 38 -15.71 -6.00 -0.37
C GLU A 38 -14.72 -6.95 -1.06
N PHE A 39 -13.88 -6.42 -1.94
CA PHE A 39 -12.86 -7.19 -2.63
C PHE A 39 -11.87 -7.84 -1.66
N ALA A 40 -11.40 -7.11 -0.65
CA ALA A 40 -10.46 -7.65 0.32
C ALA A 40 -11.05 -8.72 1.23
N VAL A 41 -12.31 -8.57 1.63
CA VAL A 41 -13.02 -9.60 2.42
C VAL A 41 -13.18 -10.87 1.59
N PHE A 42 -13.55 -10.71 0.30
CA PHE A 42 -13.61 -11.83 -0.64
C PHE A 42 -12.26 -12.54 -0.78
N GLN A 43 -11.19 -11.79 -1.09
CA GLN A 43 -9.84 -12.34 -1.23
C GLN A 43 -9.33 -13.00 0.05
N PHE A 44 -9.63 -12.43 1.22
CA PHE A 44 -9.26 -13.02 2.50
C PHE A 44 -9.92 -14.40 2.67
N ASN A 45 -11.22 -14.50 2.39
CA ASN A 45 -11.96 -15.76 2.51
C ASN A 45 -11.46 -16.83 1.53
N GLU A 46 -11.16 -16.46 0.28
CA GLU A 46 -10.61 -17.39 -0.72
C GLU A 46 -9.23 -17.97 -0.34
N GLN A 47 -8.47 -17.26 0.51
CA GLN A 47 -7.15 -17.68 0.96
C GLN A 47 -7.17 -18.55 2.22
N GLN A 48 -8.30 -18.63 2.93
CA GLN A 48 -8.42 -19.48 4.10
C GLN A 48 -8.96 -20.85 3.70
N GLU A 49 -8.34 -21.92 4.18
CA GLU A 49 -8.87 -23.28 4.10
C GLU A 49 -9.88 -23.56 5.23
N ASP A 50 -10.75 -22.58 5.51
CA ASP A 50 -11.80 -22.69 6.52
C ASP A 50 -13.12 -23.12 5.85
N GLU A 51 -13.91 -23.94 6.53
CA GLU A 51 -15.23 -24.34 6.07
C GLU A 51 -16.21 -23.14 6.08
N PHE A 52 -15.95 -22.15 6.92
CA PHE A 52 -16.81 -20.97 7.08
C PHE A 52 -16.19 -19.70 6.51
N ALA A 53 -17.00 -18.92 5.81
CA ALA A 53 -16.62 -17.59 5.34
C ALA A 53 -16.69 -16.56 6.48
N TYR A 54 -15.63 -15.75 6.61
CA TYR A 54 -15.59 -14.65 7.54
C TYR A 54 -16.44 -13.48 7.04
N LYS A 55 -17.24 -12.92 7.95
CA LYS A 55 -18.10 -11.76 7.68
C LYS A 55 -17.44 -10.46 8.14
N PHE A 56 -17.47 -9.46 7.27
CA PHE A 56 -17.06 -8.11 7.61
C PHE A 56 -17.94 -7.50 8.71
N LEU A 57 -17.32 -6.94 9.76
CA LEU A 57 -18.03 -6.31 10.88
C LEU A 57 -18.04 -4.79 10.80
N ARG A 58 -16.86 -4.15 10.77
CA ARG A 58 -16.73 -2.69 10.74
C ARG A 58 -15.35 -2.24 10.29
N VAL A 59 -15.29 -1.05 9.67
CA VAL A 59 -14.04 -0.32 9.43
C VAL A 59 -13.69 0.50 10.67
N ARG A 60 -12.48 0.30 11.21
CA ARG A 60 -11.94 1.11 12.32
C ARG A 60 -11.33 2.42 11.81
N ARG A 61 -10.59 2.37 10.71
CA ARG A 61 -9.94 3.50 10.05
C ARG A 61 -9.91 3.27 8.56
N SER A 62 -10.05 4.35 7.79
CA SER A 62 -10.01 4.36 6.33
C SER A 62 -8.98 5.39 5.89
N GLN A 63 -7.95 4.94 5.18
CA GLN A 63 -6.89 5.79 4.67
C GLN A 63 -6.63 5.48 3.21
N ARG A 64 -6.08 6.43 2.48
CA ARG A 64 -5.44 6.16 1.18
C ARG A 64 -4.02 6.67 1.18
N GLN A 65 -3.17 5.96 0.43
CA GLN A 65 -1.85 6.45 0.09
C GLN A 65 -1.99 7.58 -0.94
N VAL A 66 -1.48 8.76 -0.59
CA VAL A 66 -1.24 9.83 -1.55
C VAL A 66 0.21 9.72 -1.98
N SER A 67 0.42 9.24 -3.20
CA SER A 67 1.72 9.37 -3.84
C SER A 67 1.97 10.87 -4.08
N GLY A 68 2.89 11.45 -3.31
CA GLY A 68 3.47 12.73 -3.68
C GLY A 68 4.04 12.58 -5.10
N ARG A 69 3.85 13.58 -5.98
CA ARG A 69 4.39 13.55 -7.35
C ARG A 69 5.92 13.47 -7.31
N SER A 70 6.43 12.27 -7.20
CA SER A 70 7.77 11.85 -7.60
C SER A 70 7.57 10.50 -8.25
N LEU A 71 8.18 10.27 -9.41
CA LEU A 71 8.01 9.12 -10.30
C LEU A 71 8.49 7.79 -9.66
N CYS A 72 7.93 7.40 -8.51
CA CYS A 72 8.08 6.08 -7.91
C CYS A 72 6.99 5.15 -8.46
N THR A 73 6.94 4.92 -9.79
CA THR A 73 6.21 3.75 -10.33
C THR A 73 7.06 2.52 -10.06
N LYS A 74 7.01 2.00 -8.83
CA LYS A 74 7.34 0.60 -8.60
C LYS A 74 6.15 -0.18 -9.12
N ALA A 75 6.31 -0.87 -10.24
CA ALA A 75 5.30 -1.81 -10.72
C ALA A 75 4.94 -2.76 -9.55
N PRO A 76 3.66 -2.94 -9.21
CA PRO A 76 3.30 -3.94 -8.20
C PRO A 76 3.78 -5.30 -8.71
N GLY A 77 4.66 -5.95 -7.95
CA GLY A 77 4.99 -7.35 -8.19
C GLY A 77 3.71 -8.20 -8.11
N PRO A 78 3.65 -9.35 -8.79
CA PRO A 78 2.50 -10.24 -8.70
C PRO A 78 2.35 -10.69 -7.24
N GLY A 79 1.28 -10.25 -6.57
CA GLY A 79 1.02 -10.54 -5.16
C GLY A 79 1.08 -9.34 -4.20
N PHE A 80 1.33 -8.11 -4.67
CA PHE A 80 1.17 -6.94 -3.81
C PHE A 80 -0.31 -6.61 -3.62
N ILE A 81 -0.93 -7.25 -2.62
CA ILE A 81 -2.16 -6.74 -2.01
C ILE A 81 -1.72 -5.57 -1.13
N PRO A 82 -2.13 -4.31 -1.41
CA PRO A 82 -1.87 -3.24 -0.48
C PRO A 82 -2.56 -3.58 0.84
N ALA A 83 -1.78 -3.81 1.88
CA ALA A 83 -2.26 -3.92 3.24
C ALA A 83 -2.93 -2.59 3.62
N PHE A 84 -4.13 -2.71 4.20
CA PHE A 84 -5.00 -1.64 4.68
C PHE A 84 -4.39 -0.83 5.82
#